data_AF-A0A5C6M966-F1
#
_entry.id   AF-A0A5C6M966-F1
#
_cell.length_a   1.000
_cell.length_b   1.000
_cell.length_c   1.000
_cell.angle_alpha   90.00
_cell.angle_beta   90.00
_cell.angle_gamma   90.00
#
_symmetry.space_group_name_H-M   'P 1'
#
loop_
_entity.id
_entity.type
_entity.pdbx_description
1 polymer ?
#
loop_
_entity_poly.entity_id
_entity_poly.type
_entity_poly.pdbx_seq_one_letter_code
_entity_poly.pdbx_strand_id
1 'polypeptide(L)'
;MEPFLDYYATLASLDLRGYYFLRETAQLESKLRGWGQLPSGERALFRSWLIMQCRNSNRGADGRRICGENLDEVIRRDGHPWAFHEQFSPLAAGRWGGYFRIHGKRSDVQWSGADAGRCTVPFREPGRDDVRSWLSDNIEDEWRWTSDNGPWQLKLQFLPDGGDDEITHVRFEEGATPHVNGLAGNEIVMDGNRNIDEYSSRWTIRHEYGHVLGFPDCYLEFYDVDEGVMVSYQLDITNLMCSRVGHLQAKHFDEMKRVYFVP
;
A
#
# COMPACT_ATOMS: atom_id res chain seq x y z
N MET A 1 18.97 13.55 11.89
CA MET A 1 18.49 13.26 10.53
C MET A 1 19.63 12.89 9.58
N GLU A 2 20.85 13.43 9.78
CA GLU A 2 22.03 13.23 8.91
C GLU A 2 22.83 11.92 9.13
N PRO A 3 22.18 10.78 9.28
CA PRO A 3 22.70 9.64 8.51
C PRO A 3 21.67 9.02 7.56
N PHE A 4 20.43 9.51 7.57
CA PHE A 4 19.33 8.90 6.82
C PHE A 4 18.83 9.74 5.64
N LEU A 5 19.23 11.02 5.52
CA LEU A 5 18.77 11.88 4.41
C LEU A 5 19.14 11.31 3.03
N ASP A 6 20.34 10.77 2.87
CA ASP A 6 20.76 10.13 1.61
C ASP A 6 19.89 8.92 1.28
N TYR A 7 19.57 8.10 2.30
CA TYR A 7 18.64 6.98 2.15
C TYR A 7 17.26 7.48 1.72
N TYR A 8 16.70 8.46 2.43
CA TYR A 8 15.40 9.05 2.09
C TYR A 8 15.39 9.76 0.73
N ALA A 9 16.51 10.31 0.29
CA ALA A 9 16.63 10.89 -1.06
C ALA A 9 16.49 9.81 -2.15
N THR A 10 17.03 8.60 -1.92
CA THR A 10 16.86 7.49 -2.88
C THR A 10 15.39 7.03 -3.00
N LEU A 11 14.61 7.18 -1.92
CA LEU A 11 13.19 6.85 -1.89
C LEU A 11 12.33 7.81 -2.73
N ALA A 12 12.85 8.97 -3.16
CA ALA A 12 12.13 9.87 -4.07
C ALA A 12 11.84 9.23 -5.45
N SER A 13 12.54 8.15 -5.81
CA SER A 13 12.18 7.31 -6.98
C SER A 13 10.84 6.57 -6.84
N LEU A 14 10.30 6.52 -5.61
CA LEU A 14 8.99 5.97 -5.28
C LEU A 14 7.89 7.03 -5.31
N ASP A 15 8.17 8.31 -5.61
CA ASP A 15 7.15 9.33 -5.78
C ASP A 15 6.23 8.96 -6.96
N LEU A 16 4.98 8.63 -6.65
CA LEU A 16 3.97 8.18 -7.58
C LEU A 16 2.96 9.26 -7.97
N ARG A 17 3.11 10.51 -7.49
CA ARG A 17 2.16 11.59 -7.79
C ARG A 17 2.04 11.86 -9.29
N GLY A 18 3.17 11.85 -10.01
CA GLY A 18 3.17 12.01 -11.46
C GLY A 18 2.32 10.94 -12.18
N TYR A 19 2.50 9.67 -11.80
CA TYR A 19 1.68 8.58 -12.34
C TYR A 19 0.20 8.73 -12.00
N TYR A 20 -0.11 9.07 -10.74
CA TYR A 20 -1.48 9.31 -10.28
C TYR A 20 -2.16 10.38 -11.13
N PHE A 21 -1.58 11.59 -11.24
CA PHE A 21 -2.21 12.68 -11.98
C PHE A 21 -2.34 12.39 -13.48
N LEU A 22 -1.35 11.72 -14.09
CA LEU A 22 -1.45 11.29 -15.48
C LEU A 22 -2.61 10.30 -15.67
N ARG A 23 -2.74 9.28 -14.82
CA ARG A 23 -3.81 8.28 -14.91
C ARG A 23 -5.21 8.89 -14.76
N GLU A 24 -5.37 9.85 -13.86
CA GLU A 24 -6.64 10.54 -13.64
C GLU A 24 -6.95 11.62 -14.68
N THR A 25 -6.01 11.92 -15.60
CA THR A 25 -6.22 12.94 -16.63
C THR A 25 -7.13 12.42 -17.75
N ALA A 26 -8.31 13.02 -17.88
CA ALA A 26 -9.20 12.78 -19.00
C ALA A 26 -8.54 13.14 -20.35
N GLN A 27 -8.69 12.24 -21.33
CA GLN A 27 -8.15 12.39 -22.69
C GLN A 27 -6.63 12.61 -22.72
N LEU A 28 -5.88 11.98 -21.79
CA LEU A 28 -4.43 12.14 -21.68
C LEU A 28 -3.71 11.96 -23.02
N GLU A 29 -4.02 10.91 -23.77
CA GLU A 29 -3.38 10.65 -25.08
C GLU A 29 -3.56 11.82 -26.04
N SER A 30 -4.80 12.29 -26.21
CA SER A 30 -5.12 13.43 -27.08
C SER A 30 -4.35 14.68 -26.65
N LYS A 31 -4.32 14.97 -25.35
CA LYS A 31 -3.59 16.11 -24.80
C LYS A 31 -2.08 16.02 -25.05
N LEU A 32 -1.49 14.87 -24.76
CA LEU A 32 -0.05 14.68 -24.94
C LEU A 32 0.32 14.71 -26.43
N ARG A 33 -0.43 14.06 -27.33
CA ARG A 33 -0.20 14.15 -28.78
C ARG A 33 -0.42 15.58 -29.33
N GLY A 34 -1.36 16.33 -28.75
CA GLY A 34 -1.64 17.73 -29.04
C GLY A 34 -0.72 18.74 -28.33
N TRP A 35 0.49 18.34 -27.93
CA TRP A 35 1.40 19.09 -27.05
C TRP A 35 1.55 20.58 -27.40
N GLY A 36 1.75 20.90 -28.68
CA GLY A 36 1.95 22.28 -29.14
C GLY A 36 0.74 23.20 -28.91
N GLN A 37 -0.46 22.64 -28.81
CA GLN A 37 -1.72 23.38 -28.62
C GLN A 37 -2.05 23.63 -27.15
N LEU A 38 -1.40 22.91 -26.22
CA LEU A 38 -1.64 23.08 -24.80
C LEU A 38 -1.14 24.46 -24.30
N PRO A 39 -1.82 25.09 -23.33
CA PRO A 39 -1.29 26.24 -22.62
C PRO A 39 0.07 25.96 -21.99
N SER A 40 0.93 26.98 -21.86
CA SER A 40 2.27 26.83 -21.26
C SER A 40 2.24 26.27 -19.84
N GLY A 41 1.26 26.68 -19.03
CA GLY A 41 1.05 26.15 -17.68
C GLY A 41 0.70 24.66 -17.69
N GLU A 42 -0.17 24.22 -18.61
CA GLU A 42 -0.54 22.80 -18.72
C GLU A 42 0.63 21.95 -19.22
N ARG A 43 1.44 22.46 -20.16
CA ARG A 43 2.70 21.82 -20.56
C ARG A 43 3.67 21.69 -19.39
N ALA A 44 3.82 22.73 -18.56
CA ALA A 44 4.71 22.67 -17.40
C ALA A 44 4.25 21.61 -16.38
N LEU A 45 2.95 21.50 -16.12
CA LEU A 45 2.37 20.47 -15.27
C LEU A 45 2.62 19.07 -15.81
N PHE A 46 2.27 18.80 -17.08
CA PHE A 46 2.51 17.50 -17.69
C PHE A 46 3.99 17.15 -17.74
N ARG A 47 4.86 18.14 -18.03
CA ARG A 47 6.32 17.91 -18.00
C ARG A 47 6.76 17.45 -16.62
N SER A 48 6.28 18.08 -15.55
CA SER A 48 6.56 17.67 -14.18
C SER A 48 6.10 16.24 -13.89
N TRP A 49 4.85 15.91 -14.24
CA TRP A 49 4.28 14.58 -13.99
C TRP A 49 4.96 13.47 -14.81
N LEU A 50 5.32 13.74 -16.06
CA LEU A 50 6.05 12.80 -16.92
C LEU A 50 7.45 12.53 -16.38
N ILE A 51 8.15 13.55 -15.89
CA ILE A 51 9.46 13.38 -15.25
C ILE A 51 9.33 12.51 -14.01
N MET A 52 8.33 12.77 -13.14
CA MET A 52 8.06 11.93 -11.98
C MET A 52 7.75 10.48 -12.38
N GLN A 53 6.92 10.27 -13.41
CA GLN A 53 6.62 8.94 -13.95
C GLN A 53 7.88 8.22 -14.43
N CYS A 54 8.77 8.91 -15.16
CA CYS A 54 10.04 8.36 -15.59
C CYS A 54 10.98 8.02 -14.41
N ARG A 55 10.99 8.83 -13.33
CA ARG A 55 11.78 8.53 -12.13
C ARG A 55 11.38 7.22 -11.47
N ASN A 56 10.15 6.75 -11.65
CA ASN A 56 9.74 5.40 -11.21
C ASN A 56 10.48 4.27 -11.96
N SER A 57 11.26 4.56 -12.99
CA SER A 57 12.16 3.60 -13.64
C SER A 57 13.63 3.73 -13.21
N ASN A 58 14.01 4.85 -12.58
CA ASN A 58 15.40 5.20 -12.30
C ASN A 58 15.64 5.33 -10.79
N ARG A 59 16.60 4.58 -10.26
CA ARG A 59 16.87 4.50 -8.80
C ARG A 59 17.95 5.48 -8.31
N GLY A 60 18.42 6.40 -9.15
CA GLY A 60 19.49 7.34 -8.81
C GLY A 60 19.01 8.74 -8.42
N ALA A 61 19.84 9.46 -7.67
CA ALA A 61 19.65 10.87 -7.32
C ALA A 61 19.51 11.77 -8.57
N ASP A 62 20.22 11.45 -9.65
CA ASP A 62 20.15 12.16 -10.93
C ASP A 62 18.88 11.88 -11.76
N GLY A 63 17.96 11.06 -11.26
CA GLY A 63 16.80 10.59 -12.02
C GLY A 63 15.96 11.73 -12.60
N ARG A 64 15.79 12.84 -11.87
CA ARG A 64 15.03 14.01 -12.35
C ARG A 64 15.68 14.67 -13.55
N ARG A 65 16.99 14.88 -13.51
CA ARG A 65 17.77 15.51 -14.59
C ARG A 65 17.74 14.63 -15.84
N ILE A 66 18.08 13.34 -15.70
CA ILE A 66 18.11 12.38 -16.82
C ILE A 66 16.73 12.26 -17.46
N CYS A 67 15.66 12.12 -16.67
CA CYS A 67 14.30 12.05 -17.19
C CYS A 67 13.87 13.36 -17.88
N GLY A 68 14.31 14.51 -17.38
CA GLY A 68 14.05 15.81 -18.00
C GLY A 68 14.74 15.95 -19.36
N GLU A 69 16.02 15.62 -19.44
CA GLU A 69 16.81 15.64 -20.69
C GLU A 69 16.19 14.71 -21.75
N ASN A 70 15.86 13.48 -21.36
CA ASN A 70 15.22 12.50 -22.24
C ASN A 70 13.83 12.97 -22.72
N LEU A 71 13.05 13.58 -21.85
CA LEU A 71 11.73 14.11 -22.21
C LEU A 71 11.85 15.26 -23.21
N ASP A 72 12.78 16.18 -22.98
CA ASP A 72 13.01 17.32 -23.87
C ASP A 72 13.52 16.85 -25.24
N GLU A 73 14.32 15.77 -25.29
CA GLU A 73 14.71 15.13 -26.54
C GLU A 73 13.51 14.54 -27.30
N VAL A 74 12.64 13.78 -26.64
CA VAL A 74 11.43 13.22 -27.26
C VAL A 74 10.53 14.32 -27.80
N ILE A 75 10.29 15.39 -27.03
CA ILE A 75 9.47 16.52 -27.49
C ILE A 75 10.11 17.20 -28.71
N ARG A 76 11.43 17.35 -28.75
CA ARG A 76 12.13 17.96 -29.89
C ARG A 76 12.05 17.10 -31.15
N ARG A 77 12.17 15.78 -31.00
CA ARG A 77 12.16 14.82 -32.10
C ARG A 77 10.76 14.59 -32.67
N ASP A 78 9.79 14.36 -31.79
CA ASP A 78 8.45 13.88 -32.17
C ASP A 78 7.39 14.99 -32.11
N GLY A 79 7.73 16.16 -31.56
CA GLY A 79 6.79 17.27 -31.34
C GLY A 79 5.85 17.08 -30.14
N HIS A 80 5.87 15.91 -29.50
CA HIS A 80 4.98 15.56 -28.40
C HIS A 80 5.57 14.48 -27.47
N PRO A 81 5.17 14.40 -26.19
CA PRO A 81 5.73 13.43 -25.23
C PRO A 81 4.96 12.11 -25.11
N TRP A 82 4.01 11.78 -26.01
CA TRP A 82 3.20 10.56 -25.85
C TRP A 82 4.03 9.27 -25.76
N ALA A 83 5.01 9.07 -26.65
CA ALA A 83 5.87 7.90 -26.63
C ALA A 83 6.68 7.77 -25.31
N PHE A 84 7.04 8.91 -24.71
CA PHE A 84 7.70 8.94 -23.40
C PHE A 84 6.75 8.43 -22.30
N HIS A 85 5.49 8.86 -22.30
CA HIS A 85 4.47 8.34 -21.39
C HIS A 85 4.28 6.84 -21.56
N GLU A 86 4.10 6.34 -22.79
CA GLU A 86 3.90 4.92 -23.07
C GLU A 86 5.05 4.06 -22.55
N GLN A 87 6.28 4.55 -22.69
CA GLN A 87 7.46 3.84 -22.21
C GLN A 87 7.47 3.68 -20.68
N PHE A 88 7.17 4.73 -19.93
CA PHE A 88 7.33 4.73 -18.46
C PHE A 88 6.06 4.39 -17.69
N SER A 89 4.88 4.48 -18.32
CA SER A 89 3.59 4.22 -17.67
C SER A 89 3.47 2.80 -17.09
N PRO A 90 3.86 1.72 -17.80
CA PRO A 90 3.80 0.37 -17.23
C PRO A 90 4.68 0.17 -15.99
N LEU A 91 5.85 0.82 -15.95
CA LEU A 91 6.78 0.74 -14.82
C LEU A 91 6.22 1.45 -13.59
N ALA A 92 5.67 2.65 -13.77
CA ALA A 92 5.03 3.40 -12.70
C ALA A 92 3.75 2.71 -12.21
N ALA A 93 2.94 2.14 -13.13
CA ALA A 93 1.78 1.33 -12.80
C ALA A 93 2.15 0.09 -11.99
N GLY A 94 3.26 -0.58 -12.34
CA GLY A 94 3.78 -1.71 -11.58
C GLY A 94 4.14 -1.33 -10.14
N ARG A 95 4.82 -0.19 -9.95
CA ARG A 95 5.11 0.33 -8.60
C ARG A 95 3.86 0.70 -7.83
N TRP A 96 2.93 1.43 -8.45
CA TRP A 96 1.64 1.77 -7.85
C TRP A 96 0.90 0.51 -7.39
N GLY A 97 0.78 -0.49 -8.28
CA GLY A 97 0.12 -1.76 -7.97
C GLY A 97 0.79 -2.53 -6.83
N GLY A 98 2.10 -2.39 -6.66
CA GLY A 98 2.85 -2.99 -5.55
C GLY A 98 2.34 -2.58 -4.17
N TYR A 99 1.85 -1.35 -4.00
CA TYR A 99 1.33 -0.87 -2.72
C TYR A 99 -0.05 -1.45 -2.35
N PHE A 100 -0.71 -2.15 -3.27
CA PHE A 100 -2.05 -2.71 -3.06
C PHE A 100 -2.09 -4.23 -3.26
N ARG A 101 -0.92 -4.89 -3.28
CA ARG A 101 -0.77 -6.32 -3.47
C ARG A 101 -0.09 -6.97 -2.28
N ILE A 102 -0.42 -8.21 -2.01
CA ILE A 102 0.22 -9.04 -1.01
C ILE A 102 1.60 -9.50 -1.52
N HIS A 103 2.65 -9.23 -0.75
CA HIS A 103 4.04 -9.60 -1.09
C HIS A 103 4.53 -10.88 -0.38
N GLY A 104 3.84 -11.29 0.68
CA GLY A 104 4.11 -12.54 1.39
C GLY A 104 2.81 -13.32 1.58
N LYS A 105 2.80 -14.60 1.18
CA LYS A 105 1.64 -15.48 1.37
C LYS A 105 1.86 -16.34 2.61
N ARG A 106 0.93 -16.27 3.55
CA ARG A 106 0.83 -17.24 4.65
C ARG A 106 0.32 -18.59 4.14
N SER A 107 0.96 -19.68 4.54
CA SER A 107 0.56 -21.05 4.13
C SER A 107 -0.59 -21.63 4.96
N ASP A 108 -0.86 -21.05 6.12
CA ASP A 108 -1.85 -21.53 7.10
C ASP A 108 -3.23 -20.86 6.96
N VAL A 109 -3.37 -19.89 6.05
CA VAL A 109 -4.66 -19.28 5.69
C VAL A 109 -5.49 -20.27 4.87
N GLN A 110 -6.71 -20.53 5.32
CA GLN A 110 -7.64 -21.47 4.69
C GLN A 110 -8.80 -20.75 4.03
N TRP A 111 -8.87 -20.80 2.70
CA TRP A 111 -10.01 -20.31 1.93
C TRP A 111 -10.18 -21.14 0.67
N SER A 112 -11.31 -21.83 0.54
CA SER A 112 -11.54 -22.78 -0.55
C SER A 112 -12.93 -22.65 -1.17
N GLY A 113 -13.12 -23.20 -2.38
CA GLY A 113 -14.41 -23.24 -3.06
C GLY A 113 -15.51 -23.95 -2.27
N ALA A 114 -15.15 -24.88 -1.37
CA ALA A 114 -16.10 -25.56 -0.48
C ALA A 114 -16.76 -24.62 0.54
N ASP A 115 -16.09 -23.53 0.92
CA ASP A 115 -16.59 -22.48 1.80
C ASP A 115 -16.14 -21.11 1.29
N ALA A 116 -16.60 -20.74 0.10
CA ALA A 116 -16.15 -19.51 -0.57
C ALA A 116 -16.51 -18.22 0.21
N GLY A 117 -17.49 -18.28 1.11
CA GLY A 117 -17.90 -17.17 1.96
C GLY A 117 -17.06 -16.98 3.23
N ARG A 118 -16.11 -17.88 3.51
CA ARG A 118 -15.29 -17.82 4.73
C ARG A 118 -13.82 -18.04 4.43
N CYS A 119 -13.00 -17.11 4.91
CA CYS A 119 -11.55 -17.27 5.00
C CYS A 119 -11.20 -17.45 6.48
N THR A 120 -10.53 -18.54 6.84
CA THR A 120 -10.13 -18.81 8.23
C THR A 120 -8.63 -18.63 8.39
N VAL A 121 -8.21 -17.95 9.45
CA VAL A 121 -6.80 -17.76 9.79
C VAL A 121 -6.54 -18.22 11.23
N PRO A 122 -5.55 -19.09 11.47
CA PRO A 122 -5.15 -19.47 12.82
C PRO A 122 -4.68 -18.29 13.65
N PHE A 123 -5.16 -18.20 14.90
CA PHE A 123 -4.77 -17.18 15.86
C PHE A 123 -4.60 -17.80 17.24
N ARG A 124 -3.55 -17.47 17.98
CA ARG A 124 -3.30 -18.00 19.32
C ARG A 124 -4.26 -17.35 20.31
N GLU A 125 -4.87 -18.14 21.19
CA GLU A 125 -5.70 -17.63 22.26
C GLU A 125 -4.93 -16.60 23.12
N PRO A 126 -5.41 -15.34 23.27
CA PRO A 126 -4.67 -14.29 23.98
C PRO A 126 -4.67 -14.43 25.51
N GLY A 127 -5.30 -15.48 26.06
CA GLY A 127 -5.41 -15.73 27.51
C GLY A 127 -6.31 -14.74 28.27
N ARG A 128 -6.88 -13.74 27.58
CA ARG A 128 -7.80 -12.75 28.11
C ARG A 128 -9.04 -12.62 27.21
N ASP A 129 -10.22 -12.79 27.80
CA ASP A 129 -11.50 -12.77 27.06
C ASP A 129 -11.84 -11.41 26.43
N ASP A 130 -11.40 -10.32 27.08
CA ASP A 130 -11.58 -8.96 26.56
C ASP A 130 -10.75 -8.74 25.30
N VAL A 131 -9.49 -9.21 25.28
CA VAL A 131 -8.62 -9.17 24.10
C VAL A 131 -9.15 -10.08 23.00
N ARG A 132 -9.65 -11.28 23.33
CA ARG A 132 -10.26 -12.19 22.35
C ARG A 132 -11.44 -11.52 21.64
N SER A 133 -12.37 -10.96 22.41
CA SER A 133 -13.53 -10.25 21.87
C SER A 133 -13.11 -9.05 21.03
N TRP A 134 -12.16 -8.26 21.54
CA TRP A 134 -11.61 -7.10 20.83
C TRP A 134 -10.94 -7.47 19.50
N LEU A 135 -10.21 -8.60 19.43
CA LEU A 135 -9.62 -9.09 18.19
C LEU A 135 -10.71 -9.46 17.18
N SER A 136 -11.72 -10.24 17.57
CA SER A 136 -12.83 -10.59 16.69
C SER A 136 -13.60 -9.36 16.21
N ASP A 137 -13.96 -8.45 17.11
CA ASP A 137 -14.77 -7.26 16.81
C ASP A 137 -14.03 -6.23 15.94
N ASN A 138 -12.70 -6.24 15.92
CA ASN A 138 -11.95 -5.31 15.08
C ASN A 138 -11.50 -5.97 13.79
N ILE A 139 -10.93 -7.17 13.85
CA ILE A 139 -10.39 -7.84 12.67
C ILE A 139 -11.53 -8.41 11.84
N GLU A 140 -12.43 -9.22 12.40
CA GLU A 140 -13.45 -9.90 11.59
C GLU A 140 -14.52 -8.96 11.03
N ASP A 141 -14.79 -7.84 11.73
CA ASP A 141 -15.75 -6.83 11.26
C ASP A 141 -15.18 -5.90 10.19
N GLU A 142 -13.89 -5.59 10.24
CA GLU A 142 -13.24 -4.82 9.18
C GLU A 142 -13.01 -5.71 7.95
N TRP A 143 -12.56 -6.94 8.15
CA TRP A 143 -12.22 -7.90 7.08
C TRP A 143 -13.43 -8.72 6.62
N ARG A 144 -14.52 -8.02 6.26
CA ARG A 144 -15.72 -8.59 5.61
C ARG A 144 -16.10 -7.81 4.36
N TRP A 145 -16.59 -8.51 3.34
CA TRP A 145 -16.92 -7.90 2.06
C TRP A 145 -18.19 -8.53 1.47
N THR A 146 -19.06 -7.72 0.89
CA THR A 146 -20.21 -8.22 0.13
C THR A 146 -19.90 -8.05 -1.35
N SER A 147 -19.80 -9.17 -2.06
CA SER A 147 -19.60 -9.21 -3.51
C SER A 147 -20.86 -9.67 -4.24
N ASP A 148 -20.84 -9.65 -5.57
CA ASP A 148 -21.91 -10.21 -6.40
C ASP A 148 -22.17 -11.70 -6.13
N ASN A 149 -21.17 -12.43 -5.60
CA ASN A 149 -21.26 -13.85 -5.26
C ASN A 149 -21.70 -14.09 -3.80
N GLY A 150 -22.15 -13.04 -3.11
CA GLY A 150 -22.57 -13.09 -1.72
C GLY A 150 -21.53 -12.55 -0.73
N PRO A 151 -21.82 -12.66 0.58
CA PRO A 151 -20.95 -12.18 1.64
C PRO A 151 -19.73 -13.08 1.80
N TRP A 152 -18.60 -12.44 2.06
CA TRP A 152 -17.34 -13.05 2.46
C TRP A 152 -16.89 -12.45 3.79
N GLN A 153 -16.31 -13.26 4.66
CA GLN A 153 -15.73 -12.80 5.91
C GLN A 153 -14.47 -13.58 6.28
N LEU A 154 -13.48 -12.85 6.78
CA LEU A 154 -12.35 -13.42 7.49
C LEU A 154 -12.74 -13.78 8.92
N LYS A 155 -12.41 -14.99 9.37
CA LYS A 155 -12.66 -15.50 10.72
C LYS A 155 -11.35 -15.92 11.39
N LEU A 156 -11.19 -15.50 12.63
CA LEU A 156 -10.07 -15.94 13.46
C LEU A 156 -10.40 -17.31 14.06
N GLN A 157 -9.53 -18.28 13.80
CA GLN A 157 -9.60 -19.56 14.49
C GLN A 157 -8.69 -19.50 15.72
N PHE A 158 -9.29 -19.23 16.88
CA PHE A 158 -8.56 -19.24 18.15
C PHE A 158 -8.16 -20.67 18.52
N LEU A 159 -6.85 -20.91 18.55
CA LEU A 159 -6.23 -22.16 18.93
C LEU A 159 -5.60 -22.04 20.33
N PRO A 160 -5.66 -23.10 21.16
CA PRO A 160 -4.95 -23.11 22.43
C PRO A 160 -3.46 -22.82 22.25
N ASP A 161 -2.84 -22.24 23.27
CA ASP A 161 -1.39 -22.08 23.27
C ASP A 161 -0.71 -23.45 23.33
N GLY A 162 -0.11 -23.83 22.21
CA GLY A 162 0.69 -25.04 22.07
C GLY A 162 2.20 -24.79 22.11
N GLY A 163 2.63 -23.54 22.36
CA GLY A 163 4.03 -23.12 22.21
C GLY A 163 4.51 -23.01 20.76
N ASP A 164 3.59 -22.98 19.79
CA ASP A 164 3.90 -22.82 18.37
C ASP A 164 3.99 -21.34 18.00
N ASP A 165 5.22 -20.86 17.87
CA ASP A 165 5.55 -19.49 17.47
C ASP A 165 5.34 -19.21 15.98
N GLU A 166 4.70 -20.08 15.21
CA GLU A 166 4.26 -19.79 13.82
C GLU A 166 2.82 -19.27 13.76
N ILE A 167 2.00 -19.56 14.78
CA ILE A 167 0.61 -19.12 14.86
C ILE A 167 0.56 -17.60 15.09
N THR A 168 -0.35 -16.92 14.39
CA THR A 168 -0.56 -15.48 14.57
C THR A 168 -0.96 -15.17 16.01
N HIS A 169 -0.34 -14.18 16.65
CA HIS A 169 -0.67 -13.79 18.02
C HIS A 169 -0.42 -12.29 18.25
N VAL A 170 -1.01 -11.78 19.33
CA VAL A 170 -0.79 -10.40 19.79
C VAL A 170 0.04 -10.40 21.05
N ARG A 171 1.05 -9.53 21.11
CA ARG A 171 1.89 -9.27 22.29
C ARG A 171 1.75 -7.81 22.69
N PHE A 172 1.44 -7.55 23.94
CA PHE A 172 1.41 -6.19 24.48
C PHE A 172 2.76 -5.85 25.11
N GLU A 173 3.36 -4.74 24.67
CA GLU A 173 4.64 -4.24 25.17
C GLU A 173 4.52 -2.75 25.50
N GLU A 174 4.84 -2.37 26.73
CA GLU A 174 4.67 -0.99 27.21
C GLU A 174 5.52 0.00 26.41
N GLY A 175 4.88 1.00 25.80
CA GLY A 175 5.57 2.05 25.05
C GLY A 175 6.06 1.62 23.67
N ALA A 176 5.75 0.38 23.24
CA ALA A 176 6.07 -0.07 21.90
C ALA A 176 5.26 0.69 20.85
N THR A 177 5.90 1.02 19.72
CA THR A 177 5.16 1.41 18.53
C THR A 177 4.58 0.13 17.91
N PRO A 178 3.27 0.07 17.64
CA PRO A 178 2.68 -1.12 17.06
C PRO A 178 3.32 -1.50 15.72
N HIS A 179 3.50 -2.80 15.53
CA HIS A 179 4.11 -3.36 14.32
C HIS A 179 3.82 -4.87 14.23
N VAL A 180 4.00 -5.41 13.03
CA VAL A 180 4.17 -6.85 12.81
C VAL A 180 5.66 -7.16 12.64
N ASN A 181 6.10 -8.36 13.06
CA ASN A 181 7.46 -8.87 12.85
C ASN A 181 7.85 -9.14 11.38
N GLY A 182 7.24 -8.43 10.43
CA GLY A 182 7.46 -8.54 8.99
C GLY A 182 6.15 -8.67 8.20
N LEU A 183 6.20 -8.46 6.88
CA LEU A 183 5.08 -8.78 6.01
C LEU A 183 4.83 -10.28 6.00
N ALA A 184 3.56 -10.68 6.14
CA ALA A 184 3.17 -12.06 6.39
C ALA A 184 3.78 -12.67 7.67
N GLY A 185 4.21 -11.81 8.60
CA GLY A 185 4.62 -12.18 9.94
C GLY A 185 3.43 -12.66 10.78
N ASN A 186 3.71 -13.06 12.01
CA ASN A 186 2.78 -13.72 12.90
C ASN A 186 2.74 -13.13 14.31
N GLU A 187 3.67 -12.24 14.67
CA GLU A 187 3.61 -11.50 15.92
C GLU A 187 3.14 -10.08 15.64
N ILE A 188 2.01 -9.70 16.24
CA ILE A 188 1.53 -8.32 16.28
C ILE A 188 1.90 -7.73 17.63
N VAL A 189 2.81 -6.77 17.66
CA VAL A 189 3.14 -6.01 18.87
C VAL A 189 2.20 -4.82 18.99
N MET A 190 1.57 -4.65 20.15
CA MET A 190 0.70 -3.53 20.50
C MET A 190 1.23 -2.80 21.73
N ASP A 191 0.97 -1.50 21.84
CA ASP A 191 1.36 -0.70 23.01
C ASP A 191 0.57 -1.13 24.25
N GLY A 192 1.25 -1.70 25.25
CA GLY A 192 0.63 -2.15 26.50
C GLY A 192 0.12 -1.01 27.40
N ASN A 193 0.57 0.22 27.18
CA ASN A 193 0.13 1.39 27.95
C ASN A 193 -1.18 2.00 27.42
N ARG A 194 -1.63 1.60 26.23
CA ARG A 194 -2.85 2.14 25.61
C ARG A 194 -4.06 1.31 25.95
N ASN A 195 -5.18 2.00 26.15
CA ASN A 195 -6.45 1.32 26.25
C ASN A 195 -6.82 0.69 24.89
N ILE A 196 -7.08 -0.61 24.87
CA ILE A 196 -7.45 -1.37 23.67
C ILE A 196 -8.75 -0.86 23.04
N ASP A 197 -9.63 -0.25 23.84
CA ASP A 197 -10.91 0.29 23.39
C ASP A 197 -10.81 1.66 22.72
N GLU A 198 -9.66 2.32 22.79
CA GLU A 198 -9.47 3.57 22.07
C GLU A 198 -9.53 3.34 20.57
N TYR A 199 -10.11 4.32 19.86
CA TYR A 199 -10.19 4.30 18.41
C TYR A 199 -8.82 4.03 17.76
N SER A 200 -7.74 4.61 18.32
CA SER A 200 -6.40 4.41 17.78
C SER A 200 -5.95 2.94 17.86
N SER A 201 -6.12 2.28 19.00
CA SER A 201 -5.80 0.86 19.19
C SER A 201 -6.64 -0.04 18.28
N ARG A 202 -7.94 0.26 18.17
CA ARG A 202 -8.89 -0.47 17.31
C ARG A 202 -8.56 -0.38 15.83
N TRP A 203 -8.19 0.81 15.35
CA TRP A 203 -7.74 0.96 13.96
C TRP A 203 -6.40 0.25 13.76
N THR A 204 -5.45 0.45 14.67
CA THR A 204 -4.10 -0.12 14.53
C THR A 204 -4.15 -1.63 14.41
N ILE A 205 -4.91 -2.35 15.24
CA ILE A 205 -4.97 -3.81 15.12
C ILE A 205 -5.52 -4.28 13.77
N ARG A 206 -6.46 -3.54 13.16
CA ARG A 206 -7.00 -3.85 11.83
C ARG A 206 -5.93 -3.69 10.75
N HIS A 207 -5.13 -2.64 10.86
CA HIS A 207 -4.03 -2.30 9.97
C HIS A 207 -2.87 -3.30 10.11
N GLU A 208 -2.39 -3.54 11.33
CA GLU A 208 -1.33 -4.53 11.59
C GLU A 208 -1.76 -5.93 11.14
N TYR A 209 -3.03 -6.29 11.32
CA TYR A 209 -3.53 -7.55 10.79
C TYR A 209 -3.49 -7.62 9.26
N GLY A 210 -3.62 -6.50 8.55
CA GLY A 210 -3.35 -6.43 7.12
C GLY A 210 -1.91 -6.80 6.75
N HIS A 211 -0.93 -6.42 7.58
CA HIS A 211 0.47 -6.86 7.41
C HIS A 211 0.66 -8.35 7.68
N VAL A 212 -0.05 -8.94 8.65
CA VAL A 212 -0.11 -10.40 8.83
C VAL A 212 -0.63 -11.10 7.58
N LEU A 213 -1.62 -10.50 6.90
CA LEU A 213 -2.13 -11.02 5.62
C LEU A 213 -1.16 -10.78 4.44
N GLY A 214 -0.11 -9.99 4.66
CA GLY A 214 0.96 -9.71 3.70
C GLY A 214 0.77 -8.44 2.88
N PHE A 215 -0.22 -7.60 3.19
CA PHE A 215 -0.37 -6.28 2.58
C PHE A 215 0.71 -5.31 3.09
N PRO A 216 1.37 -4.55 2.21
CA PRO A 216 2.29 -3.50 2.63
C PRO A 216 1.53 -2.24 3.06
N ASP A 217 2.25 -1.35 3.73
CA ASP A 217 1.84 0.04 3.84
C ASP A 217 1.67 0.69 2.46
N CYS A 218 0.72 1.62 2.34
CA CYS A 218 0.54 2.42 1.13
C CYS A 218 0.65 3.93 1.36
N TYR A 219 1.55 4.33 2.27
CA TYR A 219 2.09 5.69 2.36
C TYR A 219 3.54 5.74 1.86
N LEU A 220 3.99 6.95 1.56
CA LEU A 220 5.34 7.24 1.09
C LEU A 220 5.96 8.30 1.96
N GLU A 221 7.24 8.12 2.28
CA GLU A 221 8.09 9.12 2.94
C GLU A 221 9.44 9.18 2.22
N PHE A 222 9.86 10.37 1.79
CA PHE A 222 11.14 10.59 1.15
C PHE A 222 11.64 12.03 1.33
N TYR A 223 12.92 12.24 1.06
CA TYR A 223 13.54 13.57 1.07
C TYR A 223 13.62 14.10 -0.37
N ASP A 224 12.99 15.24 -0.63
CA ASP A 224 13.13 15.94 -1.91
C ASP A 224 14.36 16.85 -1.84
N VAL A 225 15.43 16.43 -2.50
CA VAL A 225 16.72 17.15 -2.50
C VAL A 225 16.65 18.51 -3.20
N ASP A 226 15.74 18.68 -4.16
CA ASP A 226 15.63 19.94 -4.92
C ASP A 226 14.92 21.01 -4.09
N GLU A 227 13.92 20.59 -3.31
CA GLU A 227 13.11 21.48 -2.46
C GLU A 227 13.65 21.56 -1.02
N GLY A 228 14.55 20.66 -0.63
CA GLY A 228 15.13 20.59 0.71
C GLY A 228 14.14 20.19 1.80
N VAL A 229 13.09 19.42 1.47
CA VAL A 229 11.99 19.06 2.38
C VAL A 229 11.76 17.57 2.48
N MET A 230 11.30 17.11 3.65
CA MET A 230 10.69 15.79 3.81
C MET A 230 9.27 15.81 3.24
N VAL A 231 8.98 14.86 2.35
CA VAL A 231 7.67 14.66 1.75
C VAL A 231 7.06 13.39 2.34
N SER A 232 5.85 13.50 2.87
CA SER A 232 5.07 12.35 3.35
C SER A 232 3.62 12.45 2.86
N TYR A 233 3.10 11.38 2.24
CA TYR A 233 1.70 11.33 1.80
C TYR A 233 1.17 9.90 1.67
N GLN A 234 -0.16 9.79 1.68
CA GLN A 234 -0.90 8.54 1.55
C GLN A 234 -1.41 8.38 0.11
N LEU A 235 -1.31 7.17 -0.46
CA LEU A 235 -1.73 6.92 -1.85
C LEU A 235 -3.25 6.89 -2.02
N ASP A 236 -3.97 6.42 -1.01
CA ASP A 236 -5.43 6.34 -0.99
C ASP A 236 -5.93 6.48 0.45
N ILE A 237 -6.44 7.65 0.81
CA ILE A 237 -6.90 7.94 2.18
C ILE A 237 -8.08 7.07 2.63
N THR A 238 -8.77 6.41 1.71
CA THR A 238 -9.93 5.55 1.99
C THR A 238 -9.52 4.08 2.16
N ASN A 239 -8.24 3.75 1.98
CA ASN A 239 -7.70 2.41 2.08
C ASN A 239 -7.14 2.13 3.49
N LEU A 240 -7.53 1.00 4.09
CA LEU A 240 -7.10 0.56 5.43
C LEU A 240 -5.57 0.55 5.62
N MET A 241 -4.82 0.18 4.58
CA MET A 241 -3.35 0.08 4.62
C MET A 241 -2.65 1.42 4.37
N CYS A 242 -3.39 2.48 4.09
CA CYS A 242 -2.83 3.81 3.81
C CYS A 242 -3.11 4.81 4.92
N SER A 243 -4.23 4.66 5.62
CA SER A 243 -4.81 5.77 6.39
C SER A 243 -5.67 5.31 7.57
N ARG A 244 -5.65 6.13 8.62
CA ARG A 244 -6.47 5.96 9.83
C ARG A 244 -7.97 6.01 9.60
N VAL A 245 -8.40 6.73 8.57
CA VAL A 245 -9.82 6.81 8.18
C VAL A 245 -10.17 5.83 7.05
N GLY A 246 -9.20 5.01 6.64
CA GLY A 246 -9.37 4.02 5.59
C GLY A 246 -10.05 2.75 6.08
N HIS A 247 -10.64 2.03 5.13
CA HIS A 247 -11.39 0.80 5.38
C HIS A 247 -11.01 -0.31 4.40
N LEU A 248 -11.51 -1.52 4.65
CA LEU A 248 -11.53 -2.57 3.64
C LEU A 248 -12.24 -2.06 2.36
N GLN A 249 -11.74 -2.49 1.22
CA GLN A 249 -12.16 -2.08 -0.11
C GLN A 249 -12.22 -3.32 -1.00
N ALA A 250 -12.92 -3.23 -2.13
CA ALA A 250 -12.98 -4.28 -3.14
C ALA A 250 -11.59 -4.84 -3.49
N LYS A 251 -10.61 -3.95 -3.70
CA LYS A 251 -9.24 -4.32 -4.06
C LYS A 251 -8.55 -5.22 -3.02
N HIS A 252 -8.87 -5.06 -1.73
CA HIS A 252 -8.33 -5.94 -0.67
C HIS A 252 -8.93 -7.34 -0.79
N PHE A 253 -10.26 -7.42 -0.95
CA PHE A 253 -10.95 -8.68 -1.14
C PHE A 253 -10.48 -9.41 -2.41
N ASP A 254 -10.37 -8.70 -3.53
CA ASP A 254 -9.92 -9.26 -4.80
C ASP A 254 -8.48 -9.79 -4.70
N GLU A 255 -7.61 -9.07 -4.00
CA GLU A 255 -6.23 -9.49 -3.77
C GLU A 255 -6.13 -10.69 -2.82
N MET A 256 -6.90 -10.68 -1.73
CA MET A 256 -7.04 -11.85 -0.85
C MET A 256 -7.50 -13.06 -1.64
N LYS A 257 -8.50 -12.90 -2.52
CA LYS A 257 -9.02 -13.99 -3.36
C LYS A 257 -7.95 -14.49 -4.32
N ARG A 258 -7.23 -13.58 -4.99
CA ARG A 258 -6.13 -13.93 -5.90
C ARG A 258 -5.04 -14.78 -5.22
N VAL A 259 -4.73 -14.50 -3.96
CA VAL A 259 -3.60 -15.12 -3.25
C VAL A 259 -3.98 -16.34 -2.44
N TYR A 260 -5.12 -16.29 -1.74
CA TYR A 260 -5.49 -17.29 -0.73
C TYR A 260 -6.60 -18.24 -1.18
N PHE A 261 -7.47 -17.86 -2.12
CA PHE A 261 -8.58 -18.72 -2.54
C PHE A 261 -8.12 -19.88 -3.42
N VAL A 262 -8.45 -21.10 -2.98
CA VAL A 262 -8.26 -22.33 -3.77
C VAL A 262 -9.63 -22.75 -4.33
N PRO A 263 -9.84 -22.68 -5.65
CA PRO A 263 -11.14 -22.97 -6.27
C PRO A 263 -11.58 -24.43 -6.08
#